data_AF-A0A1W1BR81-F1
#
_entry.id   AF-A0A1W1BR81-F1
#
_cell.length_a   1.000
_cell.length_b   1.000
_cell.length_c   1.000
_cell.angle_alpha   90.00
_cell.angle_beta   90.00
_cell.angle_gamma   90.00
#
_symmetry.space_group_name_H-M   'P 1'
#
loop_
_entity.id
_entity.type
_entity.pdbx_description
1 polymer ?
#
loop_
_entity_poly.entity_id
_entity_poly.type
_entity_poly.pdbx_seq_one_letter_code
_entity_poly.pdbx_strand_id
1 'polypeptide(L)' 'MSKFTTALLFNLFVYFTYAIIDKLFTFLHFYSNAKLGESLSVIPTTSDIVLIILNVLLSSLLSVYLLYKIKANML' A
#
# COMPACT_ATOMS: atom_id res chain seq x y z
N MET A 1 0.31 -23.92 -1.88
CA MET A 1 0.99 -23.06 -0.88
C MET A 1 0.34 -23.20 0.49
N SER A 2 1.11 -23.07 1.57
CA SER A 2 0.56 -23.09 2.94
C SER A 2 -0.23 -21.81 3.28
N LYS A 3 -1.11 -21.87 4.29
CA LYS A 3 -1.83 -20.70 4.81
C LYS A 3 -0.86 -19.62 5.32
N PHE A 4 0.19 -20.04 6.04
CA PHE A 4 1.22 -19.15 6.57
C PHE A 4 1.95 -18.41 5.44
N THR A 5 2.44 -19.13 4.42
CA THR A 5 3.16 -18.50 3.28
C THR A 5 2.26 -17.53 2.53
N THR A 6 0.97 -17.84 2.38
CA THR A 6 0.01 -16.96 1.72
C THR A 6 -0.18 -15.66 2.51
N ALA A 7 -0.34 -15.76 3.83
CA ALA A 7 -0.48 -14.59 4.70
C ALA A 7 0.80 -13.73 4.72
N LEU A 8 1.97 -14.36 4.77
CA LEU A 8 3.24 -13.66 4.72
C LEU A 8 3.40 -12.87 3.41
N LEU A 9 3.18 -13.53 2.26
CA LEU A 9 3.28 -12.87 0.95
C LEU A 9 2.24 -11.77 0.77
N PHE A 10 1.01 -11.96 1.26
CA PHE A 10 -0.01 -10.91 1.24
C PHE A 10 0.51 -9.64 1.93
N ASN A 11 0.99 -9.77 3.17
CA ASN A 11 1.47 -8.62 3.95
C ASN A 11 2.70 -7.98 3.30
N LEU A 12 3.62 -8.77 2.76
CA LEU A 12 4.78 -8.24 2.04
C LEU A 12 4.36 -7.44 0.80
N PHE A 13 3.45 -7.97 -0.01
CA PHE A 13 2.96 -7.26 -1.20
C PHE A 13 2.21 -5.98 -0.83
N VAL A 14 1.39 -6.01 0.22
CA VAL A 14 0.68 -4.80 0.69
C VAL A 14 1.69 -3.75 1.11
N TYR A 15 2.67 -4.13 1.93
CA TYR A 15 3.70 -3.21 2.41
C TYR A 15 4.50 -2.56 1.27
N PHE A 16 5.01 -3.36 0.32
CA PHE A 16 5.79 -2.82 -0.80
C PHE A 16 4.94 -1.98 -1.74
N THR A 17 3.72 -2.41 -2.05
CA THR A 17 2.82 -1.64 -2.90
C THR A 17 2.45 -0.31 -2.25
N TYR A 18 2.15 -0.34 -0.95
CA TYR A 18 1.82 0.86 -0.19
C TYR A 18 2.97 1.85 -0.22
N ALA A 19 4.19 1.40 0.04
CA ALA A 19 5.38 2.24 0.02
C ALA A 19 5.67 2.86 -1.37
N ILE A 20 5.41 2.11 -2.46
CA ILE A 20 5.57 2.63 -3.83
C ILE A 20 4.53 3.71 -4.13
N ILE A 21 3.25 3.45 -3.84
CA ILE A 21 2.17 4.42 -4.07
C ILE A 21 2.37 5.66 -3.20
N ASP A 22 2.78 5.48 -1.95
CA ASP A 22 3.03 6.59 -1.03
C ASP A 22 4.15 7.52 -1.53
N LYS A 23 5.27 6.93 -1.97
CA LYS A 23 6.34 7.71 -2.62
C LYS A 23 5.88 8.41 -3.90
N LEU A 24 5.00 7.79 -4.68
CA LEU A 24 4.44 8.41 -5.88
C LEU A 24 3.56 9.60 -5.51
N PHE A 25 2.69 9.48 -4.50
CA PHE A 25 1.84 10.58 -4.03
C PHE A 25 2.67 11.74 -3.48
N THR A 26 3.71 11.44 -2.71
CA THR A 26 4.66 12.46 -2.21
C THR A 26 5.42 13.13 -3.36
N PHE A 27 5.90 12.37 -4.33
CA PHE A 27 6.61 12.91 -5.50
C PHE A 27 5.71 13.82 -6.36
N LEU A 28 4.44 13.44 -6.54
CA LEU A 28 3.45 14.24 -7.27
C LEU A 28 2.84 15.39 -6.45
N HIS A 29 3.30 15.58 -5.21
CA HIS A 29 2.80 16.61 -4.30
C HIS A 29 1.28 16.51 -4.05
N PHE A 30 0.75 15.28 -4.02
CA PHE A 30 -0.68 15.03 -3.75
C PHE A 30 -1.02 15.18 -2.27
N TYR A 31 -0.08 14.84 -1.39
CA TYR A 31 -0.24 15.12 0.03
C TYR A 31 -0.06 16.61 0.32
N SER A 32 -0.79 17.09 1.34
CA SER A 32 -0.68 18.46 1.83
C SER A 32 0.72 18.80 2.36
N ASN A 33 1.48 17.79 2.78
CA ASN A 33 2.83 17.94 3.32
C ASN A 33 3.70 16.74 2.95
N ALA A 34 4.92 16.99 2.47
CA ALA A 34 5.87 15.94 2.08
C ALA A 34 6.40 15.09 3.25
N LYS A 35 6.26 15.58 4.49
CA LYS A 35 6.66 14.86 5.73
C LYS A 35 5.49 14.13 6.41
N LEU A 36 4.37 13.98 5.71
CA LEU A 36 3.22 13.27 6.23
C LEU A 36 3.61 11.80 6.51
N GLY A 37 3.37 11.33 7.73
CA GLY A 37 3.77 9.98 8.17
C GLY A 37 5.23 9.85 8.62
N GLU A 38 6.07 10.86 8.41
CA GLU A 38 7.47 10.89 8.89
C GLU A 38 7.61 11.65 10.22
N SER A 39 6.71 12.60 10.50
CA SER A 39 6.70 13.38 11.73
C SER A 39 5.33 13.39 12.39
N LEU A 40 5.29 13.14 13.70
CA LEU A 40 4.08 13.24 14.53
C LEU A 40 3.53 14.68 14.61
N SER A 41 4.34 15.68 14.26
CA SER A 41 3.93 17.09 14.27
C SER A 41 3.07 17.47 13.05
N VAL A 42 2.97 16.61 12.04
CA VAL A 42 2.20 16.86 10.82
C VAL A 42 0.85 16.17 10.95
N ILE A 43 -0.20 16.97 11.10
CA ILE A 43 -1.56 16.47 11.18
C ILE A 43 -2.09 16.29 9.75
N PRO A 44 -2.62 15.12 9.37
CA PRO A 44 -3.21 14.91 8.07
C PRO A 44 -4.48 15.76 7.90
N THR A 45 -4.64 16.30 6.69
CA THR A 45 -5.89 16.91 6.26
C THR A 45 -6.89 15.84 5.83
N THR A 46 -8.15 16.22 5.61
CA THR A 46 -9.19 15.31 5.10
C THR A 46 -8.79 14.69 3.75
N SER A 47 -8.17 15.47 2.85
CA SER A 47 -7.69 14.94 1.56
C SER A 47 -6.57 13.93 1.73
N ASP A 48 -5.67 14.14 2.69
CA ASP A 48 -4.59 13.19 2.98
C ASP A 48 -5.14 11.86 3.48
N ILE A 49 -6.14 11.91 4.37
CA ILE A 49 -6.83 10.71 4.87
C ILE A 49 -7.46 9.93 3.72
N VAL A 50 -8.11 10.61 2.77
CA VAL A 50 -8.70 9.98 1.58
C VAL A 50 -7.62 9.30 0.73
N LEU A 51 -6.49 9.96 0.51
CA LEU A 51 -5.37 9.39 -0.25
C LEU A 51 -4.74 8.18 0.46
N ILE A 52 -4.59 8.23 1.79
CA ILE A 52 -4.11 7.11 2.59
C ILE A 52 -5.06 5.92 2.47
N ILE A 53 -6.37 6.14 2.64
CA ILE A 53 -7.37 5.08 2.50
C ILE A 53 -7.34 4.48 1.09
N LEU A 54 -7.24 5.33 0.06
CA LEU A 54 -7.11 4.89 -1.32
C LEU A 54 -5.86 4.03 -1.52
N ASN A 55 -4.72 4.42 -0.94
CA ASN A 55 -3.48 3.65 -1.01
C ASN A 55 -3.64 2.27 -0.34
N VAL A 56 -4.24 2.20 0.85
CA VAL A 56 -4.51 0.92 1.53
C VAL A 56 -5.39 0.00 0.68
N LEU A 57 -6.44 0.54 0.06
CA LEU A 57 -7.34 -0.23 -0.81
C LEU A 57 -6.62 -0.74 -2.06
N LEU A 58 -5.90 0.13 -2.78
CA LEU A 58 -5.17 -0.23 -3.99
C LEU A 58 -4.09 -1.27 -3.69
N SER A 59 -3.33 -1.09 -2.60
CA SER A 59 -2.28 -2.01 -2.18
C SER A 59 -2.83 -3.38 -1.80
N SER A 60 -3.97 -3.41 -1.12
CA SER A 60 -4.66 -4.66 -0.77
C SER A 60 -5.17 -5.40 -2.01
N LEU A 61 -5.84 -4.68 -2.93
CA LEU A 61 -6.35 -5.27 -4.17
C LEU A 61 -5.24 -5.81 -5.06
N LEU A 62 -4.15 -5.06 -5.23
CA LEU A 62 -3.00 -5.51 -6.01
C LEU A 62 -2.36 -6.75 -5.39
N SER A 63 -2.25 -6.80 -4.06
CA SER A 63 -1.70 -7.96 -3.35
C SER A 63 -2.55 -9.21 -3.55
N VAL A 64 -3.88 -9.09 -3.51
CA VAL A 64 -4.80 -10.20 -3.84
C VAL A 64 -4.59 -10.65 -5.28
N TYR A 65 -4.50 -9.71 -6.23
CA TYR A 65 -4.26 -10.02 -7.64
C TYR A 65 -2.92 -10.77 -7.85
N LEU A 66 -1.83 -10.30 -7.24
CA LEU A 66 -0.51 -10.93 -7.35
C LEU A 66 -0.51 -12.34 -6.76
N LEU A 67 -1.14 -12.54 -5.60
CA LEU A 67 -1.30 -13.88 -5.02
C LEU A 67 -2.11 -14.81 -5.90
N TYR A 68 -3.17 -14.32 -6.52
CA TYR A 68 -3.96 -15.10 -7.47
C TYR A 68 -3.11 -15.54 -8.67
N LYS A 69 -2.32 -14.62 -9.24
CA LYS A 69 -1.42 -14.93 -10.36
C LYS A 69 -0.33 -15.93 -9.99
N ILE A 70 0.27 -15.81 -8.80
CA ILE A 70 1.26 -16.78 -8.31
C ILE A 70 0.63 -18.17 -8.18
N LYS A 71 -0.55 -18.26 -7.56
CA LYS A 71 -1.27 -19.53 -7.41
C LYS A 71 -1.61 -20.15 -8.76
N ALA A 72 -2.04 -19.34 -9.74
CA ALA A 72 -2.36 -19.81 -11.08
C ALA A 72 -1.12 -20.32 -11.84
N ASN A 73 0.06 -19.73 -11.61
CA ASN A 73 1.30 -20.13 -12.28
C ASN A 73 2.07 -21.26 -11.56
N MET A 74 1.67 -21.62 -10.33
CA MET A 74 2.23 -22.77 -9.60
C MET A 74 1.48 -24.08 -9.90
N LEU A 75 0.35 -24.01 -10.62
CA LEU A 75 -0.40 -25.13 -11.18
C LEU A 75 0.08 -25.39 -12.62
#